data_AF-A0A432WMR4-F1
#
_entry.id   AF-A0A432WMR4-F1
#
_cell.length_a   1.000
_cell.length_b   1.000
_cell.length_c   1.000
_cell.angle_alpha   90.00
_cell.angle_beta   90.00
_cell.angle_gamma   90.00
#
_symmetry.space_group_name_H-M   'P 1'
#
loop_
_entity.id
_entity.type
_entity.pdbx_description
1 polymer ?
#
loop_
_entity_poly.entity_id
_entity_poly.type
_entity_poly.pdbx_seq_one_letter_code
_entity_poly.pdbx_strand_id
1 'polypeptide(L)'
;MKISLGLVLIFSLVVVGVWLMDIATDRTKVVEITAPVPAYNDWECGYSNQAGCSVVFEVEAHAKYDVQRIRYGKDFMAIKIQEGGSSGWIIYGEAVQVHAKPNT
;
A
#
# COMPACT_ATOMS: atom_id res chain seq x y z
N MET A 1 8.96 17.00 34.25
CA MET A 1 8.10 15.79 34.15
C MET A 1 9.00 14.57 34.01
N LYS A 2 8.96 13.60 34.93
CA LYS A 2 9.64 12.31 34.77
C LYS A 2 8.63 11.33 34.17
N ILE A 3 8.70 11.07 32.87
CA ILE A 3 7.90 10.01 32.25
C ILE A 3 8.50 8.68 32.71
N SER A 4 7.70 7.83 33.33
CA SER A 4 8.13 6.48 33.73
C SER A 4 8.44 5.65 32.48
N LEU A 5 9.55 4.90 32.49
CA LEU A 5 9.92 3.99 31.40
C LEU A 5 8.78 3.01 31.05
N GLY A 6 7.98 2.61 32.04
CA GLY A 6 6.80 1.76 31.82
C GLY A 6 5.72 2.42 30.96
N LEU A 7 5.50 3.73 31.09
CA LEU A 7 4.56 4.47 30.25
C LEU A 7 5.04 4.55 28.79
N VAL A 8 6.35 4.71 28.59
CA VAL A 8 6.95 4.72 27.25
C VAL A 8 6.76 3.37 26.55
N LEU A 9 6.96 2.27 27.27
CA LEU A 9 6.79 0.91 26.74
C LEU A 9 5.33 0.60 26.38
N ILE A 10 4.38 1.00 27.22
CA ILE A 10 2.96 0.79 26.92
C ILE A 10 2.56 1.61 25.69
N PHE A 11 3.00 2.86 25.61
CA PHE A 11 2.71 3.72 24.47
C PHE A 11 3.29 3.16 23.16
N SER A 12 4.54 2.68 23.17
CA SER A 12 5.15 2.10 21.97
C SER A 12 4.41 0.84 21.49
N LEU A 13 3.98 -0.03 22.41
CA LEU A 13 3.19 -1.22 22.08
C LEU A 13 1.85 -0.85 21.44
N VAL A 14 1.17 0.17 21.95
CA VAL A 14 -0.09 0.66 21.37
C VAL A 14 0.12 1.18 19.95
N VAL A 15 1.16 1.99 19.72
CA VAL A 15 1.48 2.52 18.38
C VAL A 15 1.76 1.38 17.38
N VAL A 16 2.55 0.38 17.78
CA VAL A 16 2.83 -0.80 16.94
C VAL A 16 1.55 -1.60 16.68
N GLY A 17 0.70 -1.80 17.69
CA GLY A 17 -0.57 -2.50 17.56
C GLY A 17 -1.49 -1.83 16.54
N VAL A 18 -1.65 -0.51 16.64
CA VAL A 18 -2.45 0.27 15.67
C VAL A 18 -1.88 0.16 14.27
N TRP A 19 -0.56 0.26 14.11
CA TRP A 19 0.10 0.11 12.81
C TRP A 19 -0.09 -1.28 12.19
N LEU A 20 -0.02 -2.34 12.99
CA LEU A 20 -0.28 -3.71 12.52
C LEU A 20 -1.74 -3.93 12.13
N MET A 21 -2.70 -3.38 12.89
CA MET A 21 -4.13 -3.43 12.54
C MET A 21 -4.42 -2.71 11.22
N ASP A 22 -3.77 -1.56 11.00
CA ASP A 22 -3.87 -0.80 9.76
C ASP A 22 -3.35 -1.62 8.56
N ILE A 23 -2.19 -2.29 8.69
CA ILE A 23 -1.67 -3.21 7.66
C ILE A 23 -2.63 -4.39 7.44
N ALA A 24 -3.15 -4.98 8.51
CA ALA A 24 -4.08 -6.11 8.39
C ALA A 24 -5.36 -5.71 7.64
N THR A 25 -5.86 -4.51 7.89
CA THR A 25 -7.05 -3.94 7.22
C THR A 25 -6.79 -3.65 5.73
N ASP A 26 -5.56 -3.37 5.33
CA ASP A 26 -5.21 -3.28 3.91
C ASP A 26 -5.21 -4.66 3.25
N ARG A 27 -4.71 -5.68 3.94
CA ARG A 27 -4.60 -7.06 3.43
C ARG A 27 -5.92 -7.80 3.26
N THR A 28 -7.01 -7.24 3.79
CA THR A 28 -8.37 -7.72 3.53
C THR A 28 -8.94 -7.18 2.20
N LYS A 29 -8.15 -6.43 1.43
CA LYS A 29 -8.58 -5.87 0.14
C LYS A 29 -7.92 -6.57 -1.03
N VAL A 30 -8.56 -6.48 -2.19
CA VAL A 30 -8.06 -6.90 -3.51
C VAL A 30 -8.09 -5.70 -4.43
N VAL A 31 -7.10 -5.60 -5.29
CA VAL A 31 -7.08 -4.62 -6.37
C VAL A 31 -7.29 -5.32 -7.71
N GLU A 32 -8.20 -4.77 -8.50
CA GLU A 32 -8.50 -5.17 -9.87
C GLU A 32 -8.02 -4.08 -10.82
N ILE A 33 -7.29 -4.50 -11.84
CA ILE A 33 -6.67 -3.63 -12.84
C ILE A 33 -7.49 -3.74 -14.11
N THR A 34 -8.02 -2.63 -14.63
CA THR A 34 -8.88 -2.62 -15.82
C THR A 34 -8.13 -2.25 -17.10
N ALA A 35 -6.95 -1.61 -16.97
CA ALA A 35 -6.04 -1.29 -18.06
C ALA A 35 -4.59 -1.39 -17.55
N PRO A 36 -3.58 -1.58 -18.42
CA PRO A 36 -2.21 -1.78 -17.97
C PRO A 36 -1.70 -0.58 -17.16
N VAL A 37 -1.01 -0.85 -16.04
CA VAL A 37 -0.46 0.19 -15.17
C VAL A 37 0.94 -0.18 -14.67
N PRO A 38 1.83 0.82 -14.52
CA PRO A 38 3.16 0.57 -13.95
C PRO A 38 3.11 0.39 -12.43
N ALA A 39 3.92 -0.54 -11.93
CA ALA A 39 4.20 -0.69 -10.50
C ALA A 39 5.59 -0.13 -10.17
N TYR A 40 5.64 0.87 -9.30
CA TYR A 40 6.85 1.61 -8.94
C TYR A 40 7.56 1.04 -7.73
N ASN A 41 8.85 1.37 -7.59
CA ASN A 41 9.68 1.01 -6.43
C ASN A 41 9.26 1.72 -5.14
N ASP A 42 8.68 2.93 -5.23
CA ASP A 42 8.22 3.73 -4.10
C ASP A 42 6.78 4.23 -4.30
N TRP A 43 6.05 4.41 -3.21
CA TRP A 43 4.69 4.95 -3.23
C TRP A 43 4.70 6.46 -3.53
N GLU A 44 5.77 7.17 -3.18
CA GLU A 44 5.91 8.61 -3.44
C GLU A 44 6.01 8.95 -4.94
N CYS A 45 6.16 7.94 -5.80
CA CYS A 45 6.16 8.11 -7.25
C CYS A 45 4.83 8.59 -7.84
N GLY A 46 3.78 8.68 -7.04
CA GLY A 46 2.57 9.43 -7.40
C GLY A 46 2.78 10.96 -7.45
N TYR A 47 3.85 11.50 -6.85
CA TYR A 47 4.19 12.92 -6.98
C TYR A 47 4.97 13.19 -8.26
N SER A 48 4.61 14.25 -8.99
CA SER A 48 5.22 14.60 -10.28
C SER A 48 6.74 14.85 -10.24
N ASN A 49 7.26 15.27 -9.09
CA ASN A 49 8.66 15.70 -8.92
C ASN A 49 9.47 14.76 -8.02
N GLN A 50 8.98 13.56 -7.75
CA GLN A 50 9.70 12.58 -6.94
C GLN A 50 10.91 12.04 -7.70
N ALA A 51 12.10 12.21 -7.13
CA ALA A 51 13.32 11.64 -7.68
C ALA A 51 13.46 10.15 -7.31
N GLY A 52 14.14 9.37 -8.16
CA GLY A 52 14.44 7.97 -7.88
C GLY A 52 13.30 6.99 -8.15
N CYS A 53 12.27 7.43 -8.87
CA CYS A 53 11.16 6.58 -9.29
C CYS A 53 11.54 5.70 -10.47
N SER A 54 11.35 4.40 -10.31
CA SER A 54 11.55 3.42 -11.38
C SER A 54 10.41 2.41 -11.38
N VAL A 55 9.98 2.01 -12.57
CA VAL A 55 9.04 0.91 -12.73
C VAL A 55 9.77 -0.41 -12.44
N VAL A 56 9.21 -1.21 -11.54
CA VAL A 56 9.75 -2.53 -11.18
C VAL A 56 9.14 -3.60 -12.07
N PHE A 57 7.86 -3.46 -12.42
CA PHE A 57 7.15 -4.30 -13.39
C PHE A 57 5.90 -3.57 -13.90
N GLU A 58 5.40 -4.04 -15.04
CA GLU A 58 4.12 -3.62 -15.60
C GLU A 58 3.04 -4.60 -15.17
N VAL A 59 1.86 -4.06 -14.84
CA VAL A 59 0.72 -4.83 -14.39
C VAL A 59 -0.29 -4.92 -15.52
N GLU A 60 -0.63 -6.13 -15.93
CA GLU A 60 -1.50 -6.38 -17.07
C GLU A 60 -2.97 -6.04 -16.76
N ALA A 61 -3.72 -5.73 -17.83
CA ALA A 61 -5.15 -5.50 -17.73
C ALA A 61 -5.90 -6.77 -17.28
N HIS A 62 -7.01 -6.58 -16.58
CA HIS A 62 -7.90 -7.60 -16.03
C HIS A 62 -7.24 -8.51 -14.97
N ALA A 63 -6.06 -8.15 -14.47
CA ALA A 63 -5.40 -8.85 -13.40
C ALA A 63 -5.97 -8.45 -12.03
N LYS A 64 -5.92 -9.38 -11.07
CA LYS A 64 -6.34 -9.19 -9.69
C LYS A 64 -5.20 -9.55 -8.75
N TYR A 65 -4.92 -8.66 -7.80
CA TYR A 65 -3.86 -8.86 -6.82
C TYR A 65 -4.36 -8.63 -5.40
N ASP A 66 -3.81 -9.42 -4.48
CA ASP A 66 -3.96 -9.16 -3.06
C ASP A 66 -3.20 -7.88 -2.67
N VAL A 67 -3.90 -6.99 -1.96
CA VAL A 67 -3.29 -5.76 -1.46
C VAL A 67 -2.35 -6.08 -0.30
N GLN A 68 -1.10 -5.62 -0.38
CA GLN A 68 -0.14 -5.77 0.72
C GLN A 68 -0.16 -4.58 1.68
N ARG A 69 -0.41 -3.38 1.13
CA ARG A 69 -0.42 -2.11 1.84
C ARG A 69 -1.12 -1.04 1.02
N ILE A 70 -1.81 -0.11 1.67
CA ILE A 70 -2.27 1.12 1.05
C ILE A 70 -1.55 2.30 1.71
N ARG A 71 -1.15 3.28 0.89
CA ARG A 71 -0.61 4.57 1.33
C ARG A 71 -1.39 5.69 0.68
N TYR A 72 -1.50 6.79 1.41
CA TYR A 72 -2.16 8.00 0.93
C TYR A 72 -1.12 9.11 0.86
N GLY A 73 -0.90 9.61 -0.34
CA GLY A 73 -0.29 10.92 -0.55
C GLY A 73 -1.33 12.01 -0.33
N LYS A 74 -0.89 13.27 -0.44
CA LYS A 74 -1.79 14.42 -0.33
C LYS A 74 -2.93 14.36 -1.37
N ASP A 75 -2.56 13.98 -2.60
CA ASP A 75 -3.45 14.07 -3.77
C ASP A 75 -3.61 12.72 -4.49
N PHE A 76 -3.11 11.62 -3.92
CA PHE A 76 -3.21 10.29 -4.53
C PHE A 76 -3.23 9.17 -3.50
N MET A 77 -3.67 7.99 -3.93
CA MET A 77 -3.56 6.74 -3.19
C MET A 77 -2.61 5.81 -3.93
N ALA A 78 -1.80 5.05 -3.21
CA ALA A 78 -0.88 4.05 -3.76
C ALA A 78 -1.14 2.68 -3.11
N ILE A 79 -1.16 1.64 -3.93
CA ILE A 79 -1.47 0.27 -3.54
C ILE A 79 -0.23 -0.58 -3.78
N LYS A 80 0.28 -1.21 -2.72
CA LYS A 80 1.37 -2.17 -2.83
C LYS A 80 0.80 -3.54 -3.20
N ILE A 81 1.35 -4.14 -4.25
CA ILE A 81 1.06 -5.50 -4.68
C ILE A 81 2.34 -6.32 -4.82
N GLN A 82 2.19 -7.63 -5.02
CA GLN A 82 3.29 -8.54 -5.34
C GLN A 82 2.97 -9.39 -6.56
N GLU A 83 3.94 -9.50 -7.44
CA GLU A 83 3.88 -10.27 -8.67
C GLU A 83 5.23 -10.96 -8.90
N GLY A 84 5.21 -12.26 -9.19
CA GLY A 84 6.43 -13.00 -9.54
C GLY A 84 7.56 -12.94 -8.49
N GLY A 85 7.25 -12.67 -7.22
CA GLY A 85 8.25 -12.51 -6.15
C GLY A 85 8.73 -11.07 -5.94
N SER A 86 8.40 -10.14 -6.84
CA SER A 86 8.69 -8.71 -6.72
C SER A 86 7.51 -7.95 -6.12
N SER A 87 7.78 -6.87 -5.39
CA SER A 87 6.73 -5.96 -4.89
C SER A 87 6.85 -4.59 -5.52
N GLY A 88 5.72 -3.97 -5.83
CA GLY A 88 5.66 -2.65 -6.44
C GLY A 88 4.41 -1.89 -6.01
N TRP A 89 4.43 -0.58 -6.22
CA TRP A 89 3.38 0.36 -5.88
C TRP A 89 2.65 0.84 -7.13
N ILE A 90 1.35 0.56 -7.20
CA ILE A 90 0.48 1.10 -8.24
C ILE A 90 -0.15 2.38 -7.72
N ILE A 91 -0.17 3.43 -8.54
CA ILE A 91 -0.89 4.66 -8.21
C ILE A 91 -2.35 4.48 -8.62
N TYR A 92 -3.26 4.76 -7.68
CA TYR A 92 -4.70 4.69 -7.91
C TYR A 92 -5.12 5.69 -9.00
N GLY A 93 -6.01 5.25 -9.86
CA GLY A 93 -6.58 6.04 -10.96
C GLY A 93 -7.74 5.29 -11.61
N GLU A 94 -8.18 5.74 -12.78
CA GLU A 94 -9.32 5.15 -13.50
C GLU A 94 -9.14 3.65 -13.81
N ALA A 95 -7.89 3.22 -13.99
CA ALA A 95 -7.53 1.84 -14.31
C ALA A 95 -7.46 0.90 -13.09
N VAL A 96 -7.66 1.41 -11.87
CA VAL A 96 -7.37 0.69 -10.62
C VAL A 96 -8.60 0.70 -9.73
N GLN A 97 -9.14 -0.47 -9.42
CA GLN A 97 -10.31 -0.61 -8.54
C GLN A 97 -9.95 -1.42 -7.31
N VAL A 98 -10.28 -0.92 -6.13
CA VAL A 98 -10.00 -1.59 -4.85
C VAL A 98 -11.30 -2.07 -4.23
N HIS A 99 -11.37 -3.35 -3.93
CA HIS A 99 -12.55 -4.03 -3.38
C HIS A 99 -12.20 -4.75 -2.08
N ALA A 100 -13.19 -4.98 -1.22
CA ALA A 100 -13.02 -5.93 -0.13
C ALA A 100 -12.83 -7.34 -0.71
N LYS A 101 -11.98 -8.14 -0.08
CA LYS A 101 -11.91 -9.58 -0.39
C LYS A 101 -13.30 -10.18 -0.19
N PRO A 102 -13.78 -11.00 -1.14
CA PRO A 102 -15.02 -11.73 -0.93
C PRO A 102 -14.89 -12.60 0.33
N ASN A 103 -15.88 -12.53 1.21
CA ASN A 103 -15.96 -13.44 2.35
C ASN A 103 -16.15 -14.86 1.78
N THR A 104 -15.13 -15.69 1.91
CA THR A 104 -15.22 -17.15 1.69
C THR A 104 -16.00 -17.82 2.80
#